data_AF-A0AAW8F1Z2-F1
#
_entry.id   AF-A0AAW8F1Z2-F1
#
_cell.length_a   1.000
_cell.length_b   1.000
_cell.length_c   1.000
_cell.angle_alpha   90.00
_cell.angle_beta   90.00
_cell.angle_gamma   90.00
#
_symmetry.space_group_name_H-M   'P 1'
#
loop_
_entity.id
_entity.type
_entity.pdbx_description
1 polymer ?
#
loop_
_entity_poly.entity_id
_entity_poly.type
_entity_poly.pdbx_seq_one_letter_code
_entity_poly.pdbx_strand_id
1 'polypeptide(L)'
;MVHAGTYPLWQQLAVTEELPDEALPAVVKALYTTSRAFYGIDDRSEERRKEAFAAALPTLLPRATNPALRRQLLETADDKQLADLADQGAVTTADLPVILRTHRPTPDLVIGLARHPDQVDDAIGLLCHLHDTDLERVVDDWNRNRHRSGAEPHPPIPAALFDAVLEYALSPFAHLLQNPQHDGWKISERAGLGLPHEFGEGAPWRILATCPERWPTLVEHPTLGTAVQHLLLDQAEVEARRTRQMTSSGDSYIRGGQDAPAERPEPAPALTPALLRACLPALCLPEMAGLPKPSVSARHRLHHIAQRVHYNPGLLDIAAEQLHAVADECVRRGRLLTPPRASTDDPRPRTLTVLEDLAQLSANPTHLAKACALITTLEQPTVVSTPPNPRLRRFSEGTDLDSPVRLLERHYQHRRVAALLDLATNPHTPRTAVTETLPALHPLELTWICHQNDAPDWLHTAAAALAPADDTESVLRLLTDDELDQHPDPGAVLQSWLDAPEREGVWTDMQVYQAVLNSRHHTLDHLRQLPADQVVTEPGLALPHLLARCGTHPDRWNALLKALTYGPTDEKITFGELLDCLQASSPVPASAV
;
A
#
# COMPACT_ATOMS: atom_id res chain seq x y z
N MET A 1 15.62 26.12 49.62
CA MET A 1 16.58 25.29 48.87
C MET A 1 17.01 24.13 49.76
N VAL A 2 17.05 22.90 49.25
CA VAL A 2 17.38 21.68 50.01
C VAL A 2 18.63 21.02 49.41
N HIS A 3 19.46 20.40 50.26
CA HIS A 3 20.69 19.73 49.81
C HIS A 3 20.36 18.36 49.19
N ALA A 4 20.86 18.05 47.99
CA ALA A 4 20.50 16.84 47.25
C ALA A 4 20.73 15.53 48.03
N GLY A 5 21.79 15.47 48.85
CA GLY A 5 22.07 14.31 49.71
C GLY A 5 21.03 14.04 50.80
N THR A 6 20.05 14.93 51.00
CA THR A 6 18.98 14.75 52.00
C THR A 6 17.70 14.15 51.43
N TYR A 7 17.54 14.02 50.10
CA TYR A 7 16.34 13.42 49.50
C TYR A 7 16.04 11.98 49.95
N PRO A 8 17.03 11.08 50.14
CA PRO A 8 16.77 9.75 50.69
C PRO A 8 16.19 9.80 52.12
N LEU A 9 16.60 10.77 52.93
CA LEU A 9 16.05 10.97 54.28
C LEU A 9 14.59 11.44 54.20
N TRP A 10 14.30 12.43 53.35
CA TRP A 10 12.93 12.93 53.16
C TRP A 10 12.00 11.86 52.57
N GLN A 11 12.50 11.00 51.69
CA GLN A 11 11.79 9.83 51.19
C GLN A 11 11.46 8.85 52.33
N GLN A 12 12.45 8.50 53.18
CA GLN A 12 12.21 7.60 54.32
C GLN A 12 11.18 8.17 55.30
N LEU A 13 11.26 9.48 55.58
CA LEU A 13 10.28 10.18 56.42
C LEU A 13 8.88 10.18 55.80
N ALA A 14 8.78 10.31 54.48
CA ALA A 14 7.51 10.27 53.76
C ALA A 14 6.84 8.88 53.76
N VAL A 15 7.64 7.81 53.74
CA VAL A 15 7.16 6.42 53.75
C VAL A 15 6.85 5.92 55.18
N THR A 16 7.29 6.64 56.23
CA THR A 16 7.07 6.25 57.63
C THR A 16 5.60 6.45 58.04
N GLU A 17 4.91 5.37 58.39
CA GLU A 17 3.49 5.38 58.78
C GLU A 17 3.20 6.24 60.03
N GLU A 18 4.14 6.29 60.99
CA GLU A 18 3.98 7.02 62.27
C GLU A 18 4.23 8.54 62.18
N LEU A 19 4.44 9.11 60.99
CA LEU A 19 4.68 10.55 60.84
C LEU A 19 3.43 11.37 61.26
N PRO A 20 3.53 12.43 62.07
CA PRO A 20 2.39 13.28 62.40
C PRO A 20 1.84 14.02 61.16
N ASP A 21 0.52 14.19 61.09
CA ASP A 21 -0.14 14.91 59.99
C ASP A 21 0.32 16.38 59.89
N GLU A 22 0.75 16.98 61.00
CA GLU A 22 1.31 18.32 61.03
C GLU A 22 2.68 18.44 60.34
N ALA A 23 3.41 17.32 60.20
CA ALA A 23 4.73 17.29 59.56
C ALA A 23 4.66 17.09 58.04
N LEU A 24 3.54 16.58 57.51
CA LEU A 24 3.33 16.32 56.09
C LEU A 24 3.62 17.54 55.18
N PRO A 25 3.13 18.77 55.48
CA PRO A 25 3.45 19.95 54.66
C PRO A 25 4.94 20.26 54.56
N ALA A 26 5.70 20.01 55.64
CA ALA A 26 7.14 20.27 55.66
C ALA A 26 7.92 19.23 54.85
N VAL A 27 7.54 17.95 54.96
CA VAL A 27 8.13 16.85 54.19
C VAL A 27 7.86 17.03 52.69
N VAL A 28 6.61 17.33 52.34
CA VAL A 28 6.22 17.65 50.96
C VAL A 28 7.04 18.83 50.45
N LYS A 29 7.04 19.97 51.15
CA LYS A 29 7.83 21.16 50.76
C LYS A 29 9.32 20.85 50.56
N ALA A 30 9.90 19.95 51.36
CA ALA A 30 11.29 19.54 51.21
C ALA A 30 11.53 18.72 49.92
N LEU A 31 10.65 17.78 49.57
CA LEU A 31 10.70 17.01 48.33
C LEU A 31 10.47 17.89 47.07
N TYR A 32 9.74 18.99 47.22
CA TYR A 32 9.46 19.97 46.17
C TYR A 32 10.59 20.95 45.88
N THR A 33 11.42 21.24 46.88
CA THR A 33 12.37 22.35 46.79
C THR A 33 13.55 21.95 45.93
N THR A 34 13.77 22.62 44.79
CA THR A 34 14.87 22.33 43.86
C THR A 34 16.24 22.24 44.53
N SER A 35 17.06 21.34 43.98
CA SER A 35 18.42 21.10 44.46
C SER A 35 19.33 22.31 44.25
N ARG A 36 20.24 22.57 45.19
CA ARG A 36 21.33 23.55 45.01
C ARG A 36 22.43 22.92 44.15
N ALA A 37 22.46 23.22 42.85
CA ALA A 37 23.60 22.90 42.00
C ALA A 37 24.72 23.95 42.24
N PHE A 38 25.83 23.54 42.84
CA PHE A 38 27.09 24.28 42.71
C PHE A 38 27.67 23.92 41.34
N TYR A 39 27.69 24.90 40.42
CA TYR A 39 28.22 24.78 39.06
C TYR A 39 27.43 23.87 38.10
N GLY A 40 26.26 24.33 37.66
CA GLY A 40 25.76 24.24 36.28
C GLY A 40 25.72 22.91 35.50
N ILE A 41 26.01 21.74 36.09
CA ILE A 41 26.14 20.45 35.37
C ILE A 41 25.52 19.28 36.17
N ASP A 42 24.28 19.39 36.68
CA ASP A 42 23.78 18.31 37.56
C ASP A 42 22.30 17.95 37.36
N ASP A 43 21.99 17.36 36.20
CA ASP A 43 20.73 16.63 35.96
C ASP A 43 20.50 15.53 37.01
N ARG A 44 21.57 14.90 37.51
CA ARG A 44 21.49 13.80 38.49
C ARG A 44 20.85 14.19 39.82
N SER A 45 21.00 15.45 40.24
CA SER A 45 20.40 15.93 41.49
C SER A 45 18.89 16.12 41.37
N GLU A 46 18.41 16.53 40.18
CA GLU A 46 16.98 16.64 39.88
C GLU A 46 16.37 15.27 39.57
N GLU A 47 17.09 14.36 38.91
CA GLU A 47 16.69 12.96 38.76
C GLU A 47 16.46 12.29 40.12
N ARG A 48 17.40 12.42 41.06
CA ARG A 48 17.24 11.90 42.43
C ARG A 48 16.05 12.48 43.17
N ARG A 49 15.75 13.77 42.96
CA ARG A 49 14.55 14.39 43.54
C ARG A 49 13.29 13.76 42.95
N LYS A 50 13.23 13.60 41.62
CA LYS A 50 12.10 12.95 40.93
C LYS A 50 11.91 11.51 41.39
N GLU A 51 12.98 10.73 41.51
CA GLU A 51 12.95 9.35 42.01
C GLU A 51 12.46 9.27 43.47
N ALA A 52 12.99 10.13 44.35
CA ALA A 52 12.57 10.18 45.75
C ALA A 52 11.10 10.61 45.89
N PHE A 53 10.64 11.55 45.06
CA PHE A 53 9.24 11.96 45.02
C PHE A 53 8.34 10.83 44.50
N ALA A 54 8.70 10.19 43.39
CA ALA A 54 7.97 9.06 42.82
C ALA A 54 7.76 7.92 43.83
N ALA A 55 8.81 7.59 44.58
CA ALA A 55 8.76 6.54 45.60
C ALA A 55 7.94 6.91 46.84
N ALA A 56 7.87 8.20 47.18
CA ALA A 56 7.13 8.69 48.34
C ALA A 56 5.64 8.97 48.05
N LEU A 57 5.29 9.23 46.78
CA LEU A 57 3.97 9.67 46.37
C LEU A 57 2.83 8.68 46.73
N PRO A 58 2.98 7.35 46.58
CA PRO A 58 1.94 6.38 46.97
C PRO A 58 1.56 6.43 48.46
N THR A 59 2.51 6.75 49.34
CA THR A 59 2.24 6.85 50.79
C THR A 59 1.72 8.24 51.16
N LEU A 60 2.19 9.30 50.50
CA LEU A 60 1.80 10.68 50.83
C LEU A 60 0.40 11.04 50.36
N LEU A 61 -0.02 10.56 49.18
CA LEU A 61 -1.27 10.96 48.56
C LEU A 61 -2.52 10.55 49.38
N PRO A 62 -2.65 9.29 49.88
CA PRO A 62 -3.79 8.88 50.71
C PRO A 62 -3.86 9.62 52.06
N ARG A 63 -2.69 10.05 52.58
CA ARG A 63 -2.56 10.76 53.87
C ARG A 63 -2.84 12.25 53.77
N ALA A 64 -2.83 12.81 52.57
CA ALA A 64 -3.08 14.23 52.32
C ALA A 64 -4.57 14.58 52.48
N THR A 65 -5.04 14.68 53.72
CA THR A 65 -6.41 15.13 54.06
C THR A 65 -6.64 16.61 53.75
N ASN A 66 -5.58 17.41 53.64
CA ASN A 66 -5.65 18.81 53.23
C ASN A 66 -5.82 18.94 51.69
N PRO A 67 -6.93 19.54 51.19
CA PRO A 67 -7.18 19.67 49.75
C PRO A 67 -6.10 20.46 48.98
N ALA A 68 -5.47 21.45 49.62
CA ALA A 68 -4.42 22.24 48.97
C ALA A 68 -3.13 21.43 48.78
N LEU A 69 -2.78 20.60 49.76
CA LEU A 69 -1.60 19.73 49.71
C LEU A 69 -1.81 18.57 48.72
N ARG A 70 -3.01 17.96 48.74
CA ARG A 70 -3.38 16.93 47.76
C ARG A 70 -3.32 17.46 46.33
N ARG A 71 -3.86 18.67 46.08
CA ARG A 71 -3.78 19.34 44.77
C ARG A 71 -2.32 19.51 44.31
N GLN A 72 -1.47 20.01 45.19
CA GLN A 72 -0.06 20.25 44.86
C GLN A 72 0.65 18.95 44.45
N LEU A 73 0.40 17.85 45.17
CA LEU A 73 0.94 16.52 44.85
C LEU A 73 0.52 16.05 43.45
N LEU A 74 -0.75 16.17 43.11
CA LEU A 74 -1.32 15.74 41.82
C LEU A 74 -0.80 16.57 40.64
N GLU A 75 -0.65 17.89 40.80
CA GLU A 75 -0.14 18.78 39.74
C GLU A 75 1.32 18.48 39.35
N THR A 76 2.06 17.75 40.19
CA THR A 76 3.50 17.52 40.00
C THR A 76 3.83 16.07 39.64
N ALA A 77 2.94 15.14 39.99
CA ALA A 77 3.04 13.76 39.56
C ALA A 77 3.09 13.71 38.02
N ASP A 78 3.91 12.81 37.48
CA ASP A 78 3.89 12.53 36.04
C ASP A 78 2.71 11.61 35.65
N ASP A 79 2.39 11.54 34.35
CA ASP A 79 1.26 10.76 33.84
C ASP A 79 1.31 9.28 34.25
N LYS A 80 2.52 8.71 34.34
CA LYS A 80 2.72 7.30 34.70
C LYS A 80 2.45 7.08 36.19
N GLN A 81 2.95 7.96 37.04
CA GLN A 81 2.69 7.96 38.48
C GLN A 81 1.20 8.11 38.77
N LEU A 82 0.52 9.02 38.07
CA LEU A 82 -0.92 9.21 38.23
C LEU A 82 -1.71 7.96 37.85
N ALA A 83 -1.34 7.28 36.77
CA ALA A 83 -1.95 6.02 36.38
C ALA A 83 -1.69 4.89 37.40
N ASP A 84 -0.44 4.73 37.85
CA ASP A 84 -0.08 3.72 38.87
C ASP A 84 -0.81 3.97 40.21
N LEU A 85 -1.06 5.23 40.57
CA LEU A 85 -1.81 5.60 41.77
C LEU A 85 -3.32 5.44 41.60
N ALA A 86 -3.84 5.63 40.38
CA ALA A 86 -5.23 5.34 40.07
C ALA A 86 -5.50 3.84 40.16
N ASP A 87 -4.58 3.00 39.66
CA ASP A 87 -4.63 1.54 39.80
C ASP A 87 -4.62 1.06 41.26
N GLN A 88 -3.94 1.80 42.14
CA GLN A 88 -3.92 1.53 43.58
C GLN A 88 -5.14 2.09 44.33
N GLY A 89 -6.03 2.83 43.65
CA GLY A 89 -7.19 3.50 44.25
C GLY A 89 -6.84 4.75 45.07
N ALA A 90 -5.58 5.21 45.01
CA ALA A 90 -5.12 6.41 45.73
C ALA A 90 -5.52 7.70 45.00
N VAL A 91 -5.51 7.67 43.66
CA VAL A 91 -6.13 8.69 42.80
C VAL A 91 -7.56 8.24 42.49
N THR A 92 -8.50 9.15 42.68
CA THR A 92 -9.93 8.89 42.50
C THR A 92 -10.54 9.91 41.54
N THR A 93 -11.81 9.71 41.21
CA THR A 93 -12.54 10.59 40.29
C THR A 93 -12.70 12.02 40.81
N ALA A 94 -12.69 12.19 42.14
CA ALA A 94 -12.66 13.50 42.80
C ALA A 94 -11.39 14.32 42.46
N ASP A 95 -10.32 13.67 42.02
CA ASP A 95 -9.04 14.30 41.68
C ASP A 95 -8.94 14.71 40.20
N LEU A 96 -9.83 14.18 39.35
CA LEU A 96 -9.83 14.44 37.91
C LEU A 96 -9.87 15.93 37.56
N PRO A 97 -10.69 16.80 38.21
CA PRO A 97 -10.69 18.22 37.87
C PRO A 97 -9.35 18.93 38.12
N VAL A 98 -8.51 18.40 38.99
CA VAL A 98 -7.15 18.91 39.22
C VAL A 98 -6.20 18.34 38.16
N ILE A 99 -6.22 17.03 37.96
CA ILE A 99 -5.36 16.33 37.00
C ILE A 99 -5.54 16.90 35.59
N LEU A 100 -6.79 17.06 35.14
CA LEU A 100 -7.14 17.53 33.79
C LEU A 100 -6.77 19.01 33.54
N ARG A 101 -6.41 19.79 34.56
CA ARG A 101 -5.90 21.15 34.38
C ARG A 101 -4.44 21.19 33.95
N THR A 102 -3.66 20.20 34.34
CA THR A 102 -2.21 20.15 34.11
C THR A 102 -1.80 19.05 33.14
N HIS A 103 -2.55 17.96 33.10
CA HIS A 103 -2.22 16.74 32.35
C HIS A 103 -3.31 16.42 31.33
N ARG A 104 -2.90 15.82 30.20
CA ARG A 104 -3.84 15.28 29.22
C ARG A 104 -4.30 13.89 29.68
N PRO A 105 -5.56 13.50 29.47
CA PRO A 105 -6.00 12.12 29.67
C PRO A 105 -5.11 11.13 28.90
N THR A 106 -4.67 10.08 29.59
CA THR A 106 -3.88 8.99 29.01
C THR A 106 -4.65 7.67 29.12
N PRO A 107 -4.40 6.69 28.22
CA PRO A 107 -5.00 5.36 28.32
C PRO A 107 -4.74 4.69 29.68
N ASP A 108 -3.51 4.84 30.19
CA ASP A 108 -3.09 4.23 31.45
C ASP A 108 -3.88 4.77 32.65
N LEU A 109 -4.22 6.06 32.65
CA LEU A 109 -5.08 6.66 33.67
C LEU A 109 -6.51 6.12 33.61
N VAL A 110 -7.08 5.96 32.40
CA VAL A 110 -8.41 5.36 32.21
C VAL A 110 -8.43 3.92 32.71
N ILE A 111 -7.41 3.13 32.36
CA ILE A 111 -7.25 1.74 32.81
C ILE A 111 -7.19 1.70 34.34
N GLY A 112 -6.34 2.54 34.96
CA GLY A 112 -6.18 2.59 36.42
C GLY A 112 -7.48 2.89 37.14
N LEU A 113 -8.23 3.91 36.71
CA LEU A 113 -9.52 4.26 37.30
C LEU A 113 -10.56 3.15 37.10
N ALA A 114 -10.66 2.59 35.90
CA ALA A 114 -11.67 1.58 35.56
C ALA A 114 -11.46 0.22 36.24
N ARG A 115 -10.30 -0.02 36.88
CA ARG A 115 -10.08 -1.19 37.75
C ARG A 115 -10.89 -1.10 39.04
N HIS A 116 -11.36 0.08 39.41
CA HIS A 116 -12.24 0.32 40.54
C HIS A 116 -13.71 0.41 40.08
N PRO A 117 -14.60 -0.52 40.50
CA PRO A 117 -15.98 -0.58 40.01
C PRO A 117 -16.80 0.70 40.22
N ASP A 118 -16.49 1.46 41.27
CA ASP A 118 -17.12 2.74 41.63
C ASP A 118 -16.66 3.92 40.77
N GLN A 119 -15.63 3.75 39.94
CA GLN A 119 -15.00 4.80 39.14
C GLN A 119 -15.12 4.58 37.63
N VAL A 120 -15.79 3.50 37.19
CA VAL A 120 -15.92 3.13 35.77
C VAL A 120 -16.62 4.22 34.95
N ASP A 121 -17.70 4.80 35.47
CA ASP A 121 -18.45 5.84 34.74
C ASP A 121 -17.62 7.11 34.49
N ASP A 122 -16.81 7.51 35.47
CA ASP A 122 -15.91 8.65 35.34
C ASP A 122 -14.74 8.33 34.39
N ALA A 123 -14.23 7.09 34.42
CA ALA A 123 -13.21 6.63 33.46
C ALA A 123 -13.75 6.65 32.02
N ILE A 124 -15.01 6.26 31.81
CA ILE A 124 -15.71 6.39 30.52
C ILE A 124 -15.78 7.85 30.07
N GLY A 125 -16.05 8.78 30.99
CA GLY A 125 -16.08 10.22 30.70
C GLY A 125 -14.78 10.77 30.10
N LEU A 126 -13.64 10.14 30.39
CA LEU A 126 -12.33 10.55 29.86
C LEU A 126 -12.08 10.12 28.40
N LEU A 127 -12.83 9.13 27.89
CA LEU A 127 -12.62 8.60 26.54
C LEU A 127 -12.80 9.66 25.45
N CYS A 128 -13.67 10.65 25.68
CA CYS A 128 -13.92 11.73 24.72
C CYS A 128 -12.70 12.63 24.44
N HIS A 129 -11.65 12.52 25.23
CA HIS A 129 -10.40 13.28 25.09
C HIS A 129 -9.26 12.47 24.42
N LEU A 130 -9.48 11.18 24.19
CA LEU A 130 -8.52 10.27 23.59
C LEU A 130 -8.60 10.30 22.05
N HIS A 131 -7.46 10.06 21.39
CA HIS A 131 -7.43 9.79 19.95
C HIS A 131 -7.66 8.30 19.66
N ASP A 132 -7.96 7.93 18.41
CA ASP A 132 -8.25 6.54 18.02
C ASP A 132 -7.16 5.54 18.44
N THR A 133 -5.87 5.91 18.29
CA THR A 133 -4.74 5.09 18.74
C THR A 133 -4.66 4.96 20.26
N ASP A 134 -5.13 5.98 21.00
CA ASP A 134 -5.18 5.95 22.45
C ASP A 134 -6.35 5.06 22.93
N LEU A 135 -7.48 5.03 22.21
CA LEU A 135 -8.60 4.13 22.48
C LEU A 135 -8.23 2.66 22.29
N GLU A 136 -7.50 2.34 21.22
CA GLU A 136 -6.94 0.99 20.99
C GLU A 136 -6.08 0.54 22.18
N ARG A 137 -5.20 1.43 22.64
CA ARG A 137 -4.34 1.15 23.80
C ARG A 137 -5.11 0.87 25.08
N VAL A 138 -6.30 1.43 25.30
CA VAL A 138 -7.12 1.09 26.49
C VAL A 138 -7.45 -0.41 26.53
N VAL A 139 -7.69 -1.03 25.36
CA VAL A 139 -8.00 -2.46 25.25
C VAL A 139 -6.72 -3.29 25.28
N ASP A 140 -5.72 -2.93 24.48
CA ASP A 140 -4.47 -3.69 24.36
C ASP A 140 -3.65 -3.67 25.65
N ASP A 141 -3.56 -2.50 26.29
CA ASP A 141 -2.75 -2.31 27.48
C ASP A 141 -3.46 -2.77 28.77
N TRP A 142 -4.75 -3.13 28.72
CA TRP A 142 -5.51 -3.60 29.89
C TRP A 142 -4.78 -4.75 30.61
N ASN A 143 -4.15 -5.62 29.82
CA ASN A 143 -3.41 -6.79 30.28
C ASN A 143 -1.97 -6.82 29.75
N ARG A 144 -1.21 -5.73 29.90
CA ARG A 144 0.23 -5.62 29.52
C ARG A 144 1.11 -6.80 29.97
N ASN A 145 0.75 -7.48 31.07
CA ASN A 145 1.52 -8.60 31.64
C ASN A 145 1.04 -10.00 31.26
N ARG A 146 0.09 -10.16 30.32
CA ARG A 146 -0.47 -11.48 29.94
C ARG A 146 0.57 -12.54 29.58
N HIS A 147 1.73 -12.12 29.09
CA HIS A 147 2.84 -12.99 28.68
C HIS A 147 3.98 -13.11 29.70
N ARG A 148 3.89 -12.44 30.87
CA ARG A 148 4.85 -12.62 31.96
C ARG A 148 4.39 -13.72 32.89
N SER A 149 5.10 -14.86 32.86
CA SER A 149 4.89 -15.97 33.78
C SER A 149 4.98 -15.49 35.24
N GLY A 150 3.87 -15.60 35.98
CA GLY A 150 3.81 -15.31 37.42
C GLY A 150 3.09 -14.02 37.84
N ALA A 151 2.54 -13.24 36.90
CA ALA A 151 1.65 -12.12 37.25
C ALA A 151 0.25 -12.63 37.65
N GLU A 152 -0.36 -12.03 38.67
CA GLU A 152 -1.76 -12.31 39.01
C GLU A 152 -2.68 -11.93 37.84
N PRO A 153 -3.68 -12.76 37.50
CA PRO A 153 -4.61 -12.42 36.42
C PRO A 153 -5.44 -11.20 36.82
N HIS A 154 -5.32 -10.10 36.07
CA HIS A 154 -6.18 -8.93 36.25
C HIS A 154 -7.64 -9.29 35.90
N PRO A 155 -8.63 -8.60 36.52
CA PRO A 155 -10.02 -8.79 36.17
C PRO A 155 -10.26 -8.48 34.68
N PRO A 156 -11.29 -9.11 34.07
CA PRO A 156 -11.68 -8.77 32.71
C PRO A 156 -12.07 -7.29 32.61
N ILE A 157 -11.93 -6.70 31.42
CA ILE A 157 -12.36 -5.33 31.15
C ILE A 157 -13.84 -5.19 31.54
N PRO A 158 -14.23 -4.18 32.35
CA PRO A 158 -15.64 -3.91 32.62
C PRO A 158 -16.43 -3.75 31.32
N ALA A 159 -17.55 -4.47 31.19
CA ALA A 159 -18.36 -4.45 29.97
C ALA A 159 -18.77 -3.02 29.57
N ALA A 160 -19.15 -2.19 30.55
CA ALA A 160 -19.52 -0.79 30.31
C ALA A 160 -18.36 0.05 29.73
N LEU A 161 -17.13 -0.16 30.21
CA LEU A 161 -15.97 0.55 29.66
C LEU A 161 -15.70 0.10 28.22
N PHE A 162 -15.71 -1.21 27.98
CA PHE A 162 -15.46 -1.74 26.65
C PHE A 162 -16.53 -1.32 25.65
N ASP A 163 -17.80 -1.29 26.06
CA ASP A 163 -18.92 -0.77 25.27
C ASP A 163 -18.72 0.70 24.90
N ALA A 164 -18.30 1.52 25.86
CA ALA A 164 -18.00 2.92 25.60
C ALA A 164 -16.81 3.09 24.65
N VAL A 165 -15.74 2.30 24.80
CA VAL A 165 -14.59 2.33 23.87
C VAL A 165 -15.02 1.98 22.46
N LEU A 166 -15.84 0.92 22.29
CA LEU A 166 -16.43 0.57 20.99
C LEU A 166 -17.29 1.71 20.43
N GLU A 167 -18.15 2.30 21.25
CA GLU A 167 -19.02 3.40 20.82
C GLU A 167 -18.21 4.62 20.39
N TYR A 168 -17.21 5.05 21.16
CA TYR A 168 -16.34 6.16 20.79
C TYR A 168 -15.52 5.88 19.53
N ALA A 169 -15.00 4.66 19.38
CA ALA A 169 -14.21 4.29 18.20
C ALA A 169 -15.06 4.20 16.93
N LEU A 170 -16.31 3.72 17.02
CA LEU A 170 -17.18 3.48 15.87
C LEU A 170 -18.11 4.66 15.53
N SER A 171 -18.41 5.54 16.48
CA SER A 171 -19.34 6.66 16.28
C SER A 171 -18.93 7.63 15.16
N PRO A 172 -17.65 8.03 15.02
CA PRO A 172 -17.21 8.87 13.90
C PRO A 172 -17.53 8.22 12.54
N PHE A 173 -17.32 6.90 12.41
CA PHE A 173 -17.63 6.14 11.20
C PHE A 173 -19.13 6.02 10.96
N ALA A 174 -19.91 5.71 12.00
CA ALA A 174 -21.36 5.68 11.91
C ALA A 174 -21.93 7.03 11.46
N HIS A 175 -21.41 8.14 12.01
CA HIS A 175 -21.83 9.48 11.64
C HIS A 175 -21.47 9.84 10.19
N LEU A 176 -20.27 9.45 9.74
CA LEU A 176 -19.85 9.61 8.34
C LEU A 176 -20.82 8.89 7.39
N LEU A 177 -21.16 7.63 7.68
CA LEU A 177 -22.06 6.82 6.85
C LEU A 177 -23.49 7.37 6.82
N GLN A 178 -23.96 7.93 7.95
CA GLN A 178 -25.27 8.57 8.03
C GLN A 178 -25.35 9.92 7.30
N ASN A 179 -24.21 10.58 7.05
CA ASN A 179 -24.15 11.92 6.46
C ASN A 179 -23.35 11.95 5.14
N PRO A 180 -23.98 11.65 4.00
CA PRO A 180 -23.34 11.67 2.67
C PRO A 180 -22.82 13.05 2.23
N GLN A 181 -23.18 14.12 2.94
CA GLN A 181 -22.70 15.50 2.71
C GLN A 181 -21.47 15.86 3.56
N HIS A 182 -21.01 14.96 4.43
CA HIS A 182 -19.85 15.19 5.27
C HIS A 182 -18.57 15.36 4.44
N ASP A 183 -17.65 16.24 4.88
CA ASP A 183 -16.37 16.52 4.20
C ASP A 183 -15.49 15.28 3.99
N GLY A 184 -15.74 14.22 4.76
CA GLY A 184 -15.07 12.92 4.58
C GLY A 184 -15.39 12.26 3.22
N TRP A 185 -16.54 12.54 2.61
CA TRP A 185 -16.96 11.97 1.31
C TRP A 185 -16.34 12.67 0.09
N LYS A 186 -15.17 13.31 0.21
CA LYS A 186 -14.44 13.97 -0.90
C LYS A 186 -13.82 12.97 -1.88
N ILE A 187 -14.66 12.10 -2.45
CA ILE A 187 -14.35 11.13 -3.49
C ILE A 187 -13.75 11.80 -4.74
N SER A 188 -14.06 13.08 -4.98
CA SER A 188 -13.57 13.80 -6.16
C SER A 188 -12.15 14.37 -6.07
N GLU A 189 -11.48 14.33 -4.92
CA GLU A 189 -10.13 14.90 -4.75
C GLU A 189 -9.01 13.85 -4.74
N ARG A 190 -9.33 12.57 -4.55
CA ARG A 190 -8.35 11.47 -4.55
C ARG A 190 -8.87 10.30 -5.38
N ALA A 191 -8.20 10.01 -6.49
CA ALA A 191 -8.61 8.99 -7.45
C ALA A 191 -8.48 7.53 -6.94
N GLY A 192 -7.98 7.31 -5.72
CA GLY A 192 -7.58 6.00 -5.21
C GLY A 192 -8.27 5.52 -3.93
N LEU A 193 -9.30 6.20 -3.42
CA LEU A 193 -10.01 5.71 -2.23
C LEU A 193 -11.52 5.62 -2.48
N GLY A 194 -11.99 4.37 -2.64
CA GLY A 194 -13.34 4.00 -2.28
C GLY A 194 -13.47 4.08 -0.76
N LEU A 195 -14.57 4.64 -0.28
CA LEU A 195 -14.85 5.02 1.11
C LEU A 195 -13.69 5.80 1.84
N PRO A 196 -13.98 6.72 2.78
CA PRO A 196 -12.93 7.52 3.42
C PRO A 196 -12.11 6.67 4.42
N HIS A 197 -10.82 6.46 4.14
CA HIS A 197 -9.84 5.63 4.88
C HIS A 197 -9.99 4.13 4.61
N GLU A 198 -8.86 3.44 4.45
CA GLU A 198 -8.81 1.98 4.39
C GLU A 198 -9.37 1.42 5.72
N PHE A 199 -10.66 1.08 5.72
CA PHE A 199 -11.44 0.55 6.85
C PHE A 199 -10.81 -0.71 7.48
N GLY A 200 -9.97 -1.40 6.72
CA GLY A 200 -9.48 -2.72 7.01
C GLY A 200 -8.22 -2.82 7.88
N GLU A 201 -7.63 -1.76 8.45
CA GLU A 201 -6.45 -1.95 9.34
C GLU A 201 -6.34 -0.97 10.53
N GLY A 202 -7.34 -0.10 10.75
CA GLY A 202 -7.32 0.92 11.80
C GLY A 202 -7.71 0.44 13.21
N ALA A 203 -7.51 1.32 14.19
CA ALA A 203 -7.89 1.11 15.61
C ALA A 203 -9.32 0.58 15.83
N PRO A 204 -10.37 1.07 15.13
CA PRO A 204 -11.74 0.56 15.31
C PRO A 204 -11.89 -0.93 15.00
N TRP A 205 -11.18 -1.42 13.97
CA TRP A 205 -11.15 -2.85 13.69
C TRP A 205 -10.46 -3.62 14.80
N ARG A 206 -9.27 -3.18 15.23
CA ARG A 206 -8.49 -3.92 16.24
C ARG A 206 -9.28 -4.07 17.53
N ILE A 207 -9.99 -3.02 17.94
CA ILE A 207 -10.92 -3.05 19.08
C ILE A 207 -12.05 -4.05 18.80
N LEU A 208 -12.73 -3.96 17.64
CA LEU A 208 -13.83 -4.87 17.29
C LEU A 208 -13.38 -6.34 17.21
N ALA A 209 -12.16 -6.60 16.74
CA ALA A 209 -11.58 -7.93 16.58
C ALA A 209 -11.32 -8.64 17.92
N THR A 210 -11.26 -7.90 19.03
CA THR A 210 -11.12 -8.50 20.37
C THR A 210 -12.39 -9.16 20.90
N CYS A 211 -13.55 -8.96 20.25
CA CYS A 211 -14.86 -9.47 20.70
C CYS A 211 -15.70 -10.16 19.59
N PRO A 212 -15.17 -11.19 18.90
CA PRO A 212 -15.85 -11.84 17.77
C PRO A 212 -17.23 -12.41 18.12
N GLU A 213 -17.43 -12.84 19.36
CA GLU A 213 -18.71 -13.33 19.88
C GLU A 213 -19.82 -12.27 19.88
N ARG A 214 -19.47 -10.98 19.84
CA ARG A 214 -20.42 -9.86 19.87
C ARG A 214 -20.79 -9.33 18.49
N TRP A 215 -20.08 -9.73 17.45
CA TRP A 215 -20.32 -9.24 16.08
C TRP A 215 -21.77 -9.40 15.60
N PRO A 216 -22.47 -10.53 15.85
CA PRO A 216 -23.86 -10.69 15.41
C PRO A 216 -24.79 -9.63 16.01
N THR A 217 -24.64 -9.34 17.31
CA THR A 217 -25.45 -8.33 18.00
C THR A 217 -25.07 -6.91 17.58
N LEU A 218 -23.78 -6.65 17.35
CA LEU A 218 -23.29 -5.32 16.97
C LEU A 218 -23.72 -4.92 15.55
N VAL A 219 -23.82 -5.87 14.62
CA VAL A 219 -24.34 -5.63 13.26
C VAL A 219 -25.80 -5.16 13.26
N GLU A 220 -26.59 -5.60 14.24
CA GLU A 220 -28.00 -5.20 14.41
C GLU A 220 -28.16 -3.88 15.19
N HIS A 221 -27.05 -3.28 15.66
CA HIS A 221 -27.11 -2.08 16.49
C HIS A 221 -27.67 -0.89 15.69
N PRO A 222 -28.64 -0.12 16.23
CA PRO A 222 -29.35 0.90 15.46
C PRO A 222 -28.47 2.07 14.98
N THR A 223 -27.42 2.40 15.73
CA THR A 223 -26.49 3.50 15.40
C THR A 223 -25.20 3.01 14.75
N LEU A 224 -24.52 2.04 15.38
CA LEU A 224 -23.21 1.52 14.96
C LEU A 224 -23.29 0.38 13.94
N GLY A 225 -24.44 -0.25 13.75
CA GLY A 225 -24.57 -1.48 12.97
C GLY A 225 -24.05 -1.34 11.55
N THR A 226 -24.40 -0.26 10.86
CA THR A 226 -23.88 0.01 9.51
C THR A 226 -22.35 0.08 9.49
N ALA A 227 -21.73 0.80 10.44
CA ALA A 227 -20.28 0.91 10.53
C ALA A 227 -19.60 -0.46 10.76
N VAL A 228 -20.17 -1.27 11.65
CA VAL A 228 -19.70 -2.63 11.92
C VAL A 228 -19.82 -3.52 10.68
N GLN A 229 -20.93 -3.44 9.95
CA GLN A 229 -21.11 -4.20 8.71
C GLN A 229 -20.06 -3.85 7.64
N HIS A 230 -19.73 -2.55 7.46
CA HIS A 230 -18.66 -2.13 6.56
C HIS A 230 -17.29 -2.67 7.01
N LEU A 231 -16.94 -2.49 8.28
CA LEU A 231 -15.67 -2.96 8.84
C LEU A 231 -15.47 -4.47 8.64
N LEU A 232 -16.51 -5.27 8.92
CA LEU A 232 -16.44 -6.72 8.73
C LEU A 232 -16.21 -7.09 7.25
N LEU A 233 -16.96 -6.47 6.32
CA LEU A 233 -16.80 -6.73 4.90
C LEU A 233 -15.41 -6.33 4.38
N ASP A 234 -14.89 -5.20 4.82
CA ASP A 234 -13.59 -4.70 4.37
C ASP A 234 -12.45 -5.55 4.94
N GLN A 235 -12.62 -6.12 6.14
CA GLN A 235 -11.67 -7.09 6.70
C GLN A 235 -11.66 -8.43 5.98
N ALA A 236 -12.83 -8.97 5.65
CA ALA A 236 -12.90 -10.19 4.86
C ALA A 236 -12.19 -10.01 3.51
N GLU A 237 -12.20 -8.81 2.95
CA GLU A 237 -11.42 -8.45 1.77
C GLU A 237 -9.91 -8.40 2.04
N VAL A 238 -9.46 -7.72 3.10
CA VAL A 238 -8.04 -7.66 3.48
C VAL A 238 -7.47 -9.05 3.76
N GLU A 239 -8.20 -9.88 4.48
CA GLU A 239 -7.83 -11.28 4.75
C GLU A 239 -7.74 -12.09 3.46
N ALA A 240 -8.74 -12.01 2.58
CA ALA A 240 -8.72 -12.71 1.29
C ALA A 240 -7.54 -12.28 0.41
N ARG A 241 -7.20 -10.98 0.38
CA ARG A 241 -6.00 -10.46 -0.30
C ARG A 241 -4.73 -11.06 0.30
N ARG A 242 -4.61 -11.06 1.63
CA ARG A 242 -3.46 -11.62 2.34
C ARG A 242 -3.30 -13.12 2.09
N THR A 243 -4.38 -13.88 2.13
CA THR A 243 -4.38 -15.32 1.82
C THR A 243 -3.92 -15.56 0.39
N ARG A 244 -4.43 -14.81 -0.59
CA ARG A 244 -4.00 -14.92 -1.99
C ARG A 244 -2.53 -14.61 -2.17
N GLN A 245 -2.04 -13.53 -1.55
CA GLN A 245 -0.62 -13.18 -1.55
C GLN A 245 0.24 -14.28 -0.96
N MET A 246 -0.17 -14.86 0.18
CA MET A 246 0.53 -15.99 0.80
C MET A 246 0.53 -17.23 -0.11
N THR A 247 -0.56 -17.51 -0.83
CA THR A 247 -0.61 -18.63 -1.79
C THR A 247 0.23 -18.36 -3.04
N SER A 248 0.30 -17.11 -3.52
CA SER A 248 1.12 -16.75 -4.70
C SER A 248 2.61 -16.64 -4.38
N SER A 249 2.97 -16.23 -3.16
CA SER A 249 4.36 -16.16 -2.70
C SER A 249 4.86 -17.48 -2.11
N GLY A 250 3.97 -18.44 -1.89
CA GLY A 250 4.26 -19.77 -1.33
C GLY A 250 5.16 -20.64 -2.19
N ASP A 251 5.30 -20.34 -3.49
CA ASP A 251 6.14 -21.10 -4.42
C ASP A 251 7.55 -20.50 -4.64
N SER A 252 7.87 -19.31 -4.11
CA SER A 252 9.17 -18.65 -4.37
C SER A 252 10.17 -18.61 -3.20
N TYR A 253 9.83 -19.16 -2.03
CA TYR A 253 10.71 -19.11 -0.85
C TYR A 253 10.90 -20.47 -0.16
N ILE A 254 11.45 -21.44 -0.90
CA ILE A 254 12.25 -22.51 -0.28
C ILE A 254 13.70 -22.35 -0.73
N ARG A 255 14.39 -21.32 -0.22
CA ARG A 255 15.86 -21.36 -0.10
C ARG A 255 16.37 -20.39 0.97
N GLY A 256 16.63 -20.96 2.15
CA GLY A 256 17.78 -20.62 3.00
C GLY A 256 17.70 -19.36 3.86
N GLY A 257 17.45 -19.55 5.15
CA GLY A 257 17.73 -18.55 6.18
C GLY A 257 17.11 -18.95 7.51
N GLN A 258 17.91 -19.51 8.42
CA GLN A 258 17.54 -19.69 9.80
C GLN A 258 17.35 -18.31 10.43
N ASP A 259 16.10 -17.91 10.64
CA ASP A 259 15.72 -16.99 11.71
C ASP A 259 14.33 -17.41 12.19
N ALA A 260 14.15 -17.37 13.50
CA ALA A 260 13.01 -17.91 14.22
C ALA A 260 11.67 -17.41 13.64
N PRO A 261 10.58 -18.20 13.70
CA PRO A 261 9.29 -17.73 13.26
C PRO A 261 8.86 -16.59 14.20
N ALA A 262 8.86 -15.35 13.71
CA ALA A 262 7.94 -14.36 14.23
C ALA A 262 6.56 -15.00 14.15
N GLU A 263 5.89 -15.15 15.29
CA GLU A 263 4.55 -15.72 15.38
C GLU A 263 3.69 -15.06 14.31
N ARG A 264 3.25 -15.87 13.32
CA ARG A 264 2.26 -15.41 12.37
C ARG A 264 1.05 -14.97 13.21
N PRO A 265 0.53 -13.74 13.03
CA PRO A 265 -0.71 -13.36 13.68
C PRO A 265 -1.74 -14.43 13.33
N GLU A 266 -2.44 -14.96 14.34
CA GLU A 266 -3.51 -15.93 14.10
C GLU A 266 -4.44 -15.37 13.02
N PRO A 267 -4.82 -16.18 12.01
CA PRO A 267 -5.77 -15.73 11.00
C PRO A 267 -7.03 -15.27 11.74
N ALA A 268 -7.45 -14.04 11.45
CA ALA A 268 -8.69 -13.53 12.01
C ALA A 268 -9.85 -14.47 11.63
N PRO A 269 -10.85 -14.61 12.53
CA PRO A 269 -11.89 -15.61 12.35
C PRO A 269 -12.73 -15.27 11.11
N ALA A 270 -12.68 -16.15 10.11
CA ALA A 270 -13.42 -15.99 8.87
C ALA A 270 -14.91 -15.75 9.15
N LEU A 271 -15.50 -14.74 8.49
CA LEU A 271 -16.91 -14.40 8.67
C LEU A 271 -17.81 -15.59 8.34
N THR A 272 -18.68 -15.96 9.27
CA THR A 272 -19.66 -17.02 9.03
C THR A 272 -20.68 -16.58 7.97
N PRO A 273 -21.29 -17.51 7.20
CA PRO A 273 -22.32 -17.18 6.23
C PRO A 273 -23.52 -16.42 6.82
N ALA A 274 -23.86 -16.67 8.09
CA ALA A 274 -24.91 -15.94 8.79
C ALA A 274 -24.52 -14.47 9.04
N LEU A 275 -23.27 -14.21 9.42
CA LEU A 275 -22.77 -12.86 9.63
C LEU A 275 -22.62 -12.09 8.32
N LEU A 276 -22.18 -12.75 7.24
CA LEU A 276 -22.17 -12.18 5.89
C LEU A 276 -23.58 -11.75 5.44
N ARG A 277 -24.61 -12.57 5.74
CA ARG A 277 -26.01 -12.20 5.48
C ARG A 277 -26.47 -10.98 6.26
N ALA A 278 -26.02 -10.86 7.51
CA ALA A 278 -26.34 -9.71 8.34
C ALA A 278 -25.65 -8.41 7.84
N CYS A 279 -24.54 -8.53 7.10
CA CYS A 279 -23.82 -7.41 6.49
C CYS A 279 -24.32 -7.00 5.10
N LEU A 280 -25.33 -7.68 4.53
CA LEU A 280 -25.85 -7.37 3.19
C LEU A 280 -26.34 -5.92 2.98
N PRO A 281 -26.92 -5.23 3.98
CA PRO A 281 -27.31 -3.83 3.80
C PRO A 281 -26.11 -2.93 3.42
N ALA A 282 -24.97 -3.13 4.07
CA ALA A 282 -23.72 -2.41 3.77
C ALA A 282 -23.00 -2.92 2.50
N LEU A 283 -23.26 -4.15 2.06
CA LEU A 283 -22.65 -4.71 0.85
C LEU A 283 -22.91 -3.83 -0.38
N CYS A 284 -24.11 -3.30 -0.48
CA CYS A 284 -24.58 -2.51 -1.61
C CYS A 284 -24.16 -1.04 -1.57
N LEU A 285 -23.45 -0.59 -0.53
CA LEU A 285 -23.00 0.80 -0.36
C LEU A 285 -24.12 1.84 -0.64
N PRO A 286 -25.30 1.74 0.02
CA PRO A 286 -26.43 2.64 -0.26
C PRO A 286 -26.09 4.11 -0.01
N GLU A 287 -25.15 4.41 0.88
CA GLU A 287 -24.65 5.75 1.21
C GLU A 287 -24.05 6.44 -0.02
N MET A 288 -23.43 5.66 -0.92
CA MET A 288 -22.85 6.18 -2.15
C MET A 288 -23.88 6.49 -3.24
N ALA A 289 -25.10 5.93 -3.14
CA ALA A 289 -26.13 6.09 -4.17
C ALA A 289 -26.55 7.56 -4.34
N GLY A 290 -26.57 8.33 -3.25
CA GLY A 290 -27.03 9.72 -3.21
C GLY A 290 -25.97 10.78 -3.53
N LEU A 291 -24.70 10.39 -3.64
CA LEU A 291 -23.59 11.33 -3.69
C LEU A 291 -23.58 12.21 -4.97
N PRO A 292 -23.04 13.45 -4.89
CA PRO A 292 -22.88 14.33 -6.05
C PRO A 292 -21.97 13.71 -7.11
N LYS A 293 -22.03 14.24 -8.35
CA LYS A 293 -21.30 13.70 -9.52
C LYS A 293 -21.62 12.21 -9.77
N PRO A 294 -22.86 11.89 -10.22
CA PRO A 294 -23.35 10.51 -10.31
C PRO A 294 -22.48 9.59 -11.18
N SER A 295 -21.78 10.11 -12.19
CA SER A 295 -20.87 9.33 -13.04
C SER A 295 -19.57 8.90 -12.33
N VAL A 296 -19.17 9.61 -11.28
CA VAL A 296 -17.99 9.27 -10.46
C VAL A 296 -18.42 8.37 -9.31
N SER A 297 -19.46 8.77 -8.56
CA SER A 297 -19.95 8.01 -7.41
C SER A 297 -20.49 6.64 -7.79
N ALA A 298 -21.27 6.53 -8.88
CA ALA A 298 -21.77 5.23 -9.34
C ALA A 298 -20.65 4.30 -9.83
N ARG A 299 -19.59 4.86 -10.42
CA ARG A 299 -18.42 4.09 -10.87
C ARG A 299 -17.66 3.52 -9.68
N HIS A 300 -17.32 4.34 -8.70
CA HIS A 300 -16.62 3.88 -7.51
C HIS A 300 -17.48 2.90 -6.69
N ARG A 301 -18.78 3.15 -6.61
CA ARG A 301 -19.73 2.24 -5.96
C ARG A 301 -19.73 0.87 -6.65
N LEU A 302 -19.85 0.85 -7.97
CA LEU A 302 -19.80 -0.38 -8.76
C LEU A 302 -18.47 -1.13 -8.54
N HIS A 303 -17.35 -0.42 -8.66
CA HIS A 303 -16.03 -0.99 -8.50
C HIS A 303 -15.78 -1.60 -7.12
N HIS A 304 -16.18 -0.89 -6.06
CA HIS A 304 -15.99 -1.39 -4.69
C HIS A 304 -16.86 -2.62 -4.41
N ILE A 305 -18.07 -2.69 -4.97
CA ILE A 305 -18.91 -3.89 -4.87
C ILE A 305 -18.26 -5.05 -5.65
N ALA A 306 -17.73 -4.78 -6.84
CA ALA A 306 -17.07 -5.79 -7.67
C ALA A 306 -15.82 -6.34 -6.97
N GLN A 307 -15.00 -5.48 -6.37
CA GLN A 307 -13.86 -5.88 -5.54
C GLN A 307 -14.28 -6.79 -4.38
N ARG A 308 -15.30 -6.41 -3.60
CA ARG A 308 -15.81 -7.24 -2.50
C ARG A 308 -16.22 -8.64 -2.98
N VAL A 309 -16.95 -8.71 -4.09
CA VAL A 309 -17.35 -9.99 -4.71
C VAL A 309 -16.16 -10.76 -5.28
N HIS A 310 -15.17 -10.06 -5.84
CA HIS A 310 -13.98 -10.67 -6.42
C HIS A 310 -13.18 -11.40 -5.33
N TYR A 311 -13.04 -10.80 -4.16
CA TYR A 311 -12.37 -11.41 -3.02
C TYR A 311 -13.24 -12.45 -2.29
N ASN A 312 -14.56 -12.29 -2.31
CA ASN A 312 -15.51 -13.19 -1.68
C ASN A 312 -16.62 -13.64 -2.66
N PRO A 313 -16.35 -14.60 -3.56
CA PRO A 313 -17.31 -15.02 -4.59
C PRO A 313 -18.65 -15.52 -4.03
N GLY A 314 -18.66 -16.11 -2.83
CA GLY A 314 -19.89 -16.55 -2.17
C GLY A 314 -20.88 -15.43 -1.84
N LEU A 315 -20.48 -14.15 -1.95
CA LEU A 315 -21.41 -13.01 -1.87
C LEU A 315 -22.42 -13.00 -3.02
N LEU A 316 -22.05 -13.48 -4.20
CA LEU A 316 -23.00 -13.64 -5.31
C LEU A 316 -24.06 -14.69 -4.99
N ASP A 317 -23.67 -15.82 -4.39
CA ASP A 317 -24.62 -16.87 -4.02
C ASP A 317 -25.65 -16.39 -2.98
N ILE A 318 -25.26 -15.44 -2.13
CA ILE A 318 -26.08 -14.92 -1.04
C ILE A 318 -26.96 -13.73 -1.49
N ALA A 319 -26.45 -12.85 -2.36
CA ALA A 319 -27.04 -11.55 -2.64
C ALA A 319 -27.12 -11.18 -4.13
N ALA A 320 -27.14 -12.17 -5.03
CA ALA A 320 -27.20 -11.96 -6.47
C ALA A 320 -28.26 -10.93 -6.89
N GLU A 321 -29.50 -11.07 -6.42
CA GLU A 321 -30.60 -10.17 -6.79
C GLU A 321 -30.32 -8.70 -6.42
N GLN A 322 -29.82 -8.45 -5.21
CA GLN A 322 -29.49 -7.10 -4.75
C GLN A 322 -28.28 -6.53 -5.51
N LEU A 323 -27.24 -7.34 -5.72
CA LEU A 323 -26.03 -6.95 -6.44
C LEU A 323 -26.36 -6.59 -7.90
N HIS A 324 -27.17 -7.41 -8.57
CA HIS A 324 -27.62 -7.17 -9.94
C HIS A 324 -28.46 -5.89 -10.05
N ALA A 325 -29.38 -5.65 -9.11
CA ALA A 325 -30.19 -4.44 -9.08
C ALA A 325 -29.35 -3.17 -8.85
N VAL A 326 -28.33 -3.26 -7.99
CA VAL A 326 -27.40 -2.14 -7.74
C VAL A 326 -26.51 -1.86 -8.94
N ALA A 327 -26.01 -2.90 -9.62
CA ALA A 327 -25.23 -2.73 -10.84
C ALA A 327 -26.06 -2.02 -11.92
N ASP A 328 -27.33 -2.42 -12.11
CA ASP A 328 -28.26 -1.77 -13.05
C ASP A 328 -28.46 -0.28 -12.71
N GLU A 329 -28.68 0.02 -11.43
CA GLU A 329 -28.84 1.38 -10.95
C GLU A 329 -27.59 2.24 -11.16
N CYS A 330 -26.40 1.69 -10.88
CA CYS A 330 -25.13 2.36 -11.10
C CYS A 330 -24.94 2.73 -12.57
N VAL A 331 -25.24 1.82 -13.50
CA VAL A 331 -25.18 2.08 -14.94
C VAL A 331 -26.14 3.19 -15.35
N ARG A 332 -27.40 3.10 -14.92
CA ARG A 332 -28.47 4.04 -15.29
C ARG A 332 -28.21 5.45 -14.75
N ARG A 333 -27.87 5.55 -13.47
CA ARG A 333 -27.63 6.83 -12.79
C ARG A 333 -26.31 7.46 -13.22
N GLY A 334 -25.25 6.65 -13.32
CA GLY A 334 -23.90 7.11 -13.66
C GLY A 334 -23.66 7.34 -15.14
N ARG A 335 -24.57 6.85 -16.01
CA ARG A 335 -24.38 6.80 -17.48
C ARG A 335 -23.05 6.14 -17.87
N LEU A 336 -22.69 5.07 -17.13
CA LEU A 336 -21.37 4.43 -17.19
C LEU A 336 -21.03 3.84 -18.55
N LEU A 337 -22.05 3.52 -19.35
CA LEU A 337 -21.91 2.95 -20.69
C LEU A 337 -21.92 4.01 -21.82
N THR A 338 -21.72 5.28 -21.49
CA THR A 338 -21.58 6.34 -22.50
C THR A 338 -20.11 6.44 -22.90
N PRO A 339 -19.76 6.42 -24.20
CA PRO A 339 -18.37 6.53 -24.61
C PRO A 339 -17.75 7.83 -24.09
N PRO A 340 -16.51 7.78 -23.58
CA PRO A 340 -15.84 8.94 -23.02
C PRO A 340 -15.71 10.04 -24.08
N ARG A 341 -16.07 11.27 -23.73
CA ARG A 341 -15.75 12.44 -24.57
C ARG A 341 -14.24 12.65 -24.54
N ALA A 342 -13.64 12.98 -25.67
CA ALA A 342 -12.23 13.31 -25.81
C ALA A 342 -11.79 14.24 -24.66
N SER A 343 -11.09 13.65 -23.70
CA SER A 343 -10.62 14.24 -22.45
C SER A 343 -9.12 14.06 -22.43
N THR A 344 -8.40 15.03 -21.86
CA THR A 344 -6.93 15.02 -21.75
C THR A 344 -6.39 13.98 -20.77
N ASP A 345 -7.23 13.47 -19.86
CA ASP A 345 -6.93 12.28 -19.04
C ASP A 345 -7.16 11.01 -19.85
N ASP A 346 -6.22 10.06 -19.82
CA ASP A 346 -6.37 8.74 -20.47
C ASP A 346 -7.65 8.03 -19.96
N PRO A 347 -8.71 7.92 -20.78
CA PRO A 347 -9.99 7.35 -20.37
C PRO A 347 -9.98 5.81 -20.42
N ARG A 348 -8.92 5.19 -20.95
CA ARG A 348 -8.78 3.74 -21.12
C ARG A 348 -8.88 2.94 -19.83
N PRO A 349 -8.09 3.22 -18.77
CA PRO A 349 -8.15 2.42 -17.54
C PRO A 349 -9.52 2.49 -16.88
N ARG A 350 -10.19 3.65 -16.91
CA ARG A 350 -11.50 3.84 -16.27
C ARG A 350 -12.62 3.07 -16.99
N THR A 351 -12.57 2.99 -18.32
CA THR A 351 -13.60 2.29 -19.10
C THR A 351 -13.44 0.77 -18.97
N LEU A 352 -12.21 0.26 -19.03
CA LEU A 352 -11.92 -1.16 -18.85
C LEU A 352 -12.37 -1.66 -17.48
N THR A 353 -12.06 -0.93 -16.41
CA THR A 353 -12.52 -1.30 -15.06
C THR A 353 -14.04 -1.38 -14.96
N VAL A 354 -14.79 -0.46 -15.58
CA VAL A 354 -16.26 -0.53 -15.60
C VAL A 354 -16.75 -1.78 -16.33
N LEU A 355 -16.08 -2.19 -17.42
CA LEU A 355 -16.46 -3.39 -18.16
C LEU A 355 -16.18 -4.66 -17.36
N GLU A 356 -15.01 -4.75 -16.72
CA GLU A 356 -14.63 -5.83 -15.80
C GLU A 356 -15.64 -5.93 -14.63
N ASP A 357 -15.97 -4.80 -13.99
CA ASP A 357 -16.93 -4.76 -12.88
C ASP A 357 -18.35 -5.20 -13.33
N LEU A 358 -18.77 -4.80 -14.54
CA LEU A 358 -20.07 -5.21 -15.10
C LEU A 358 -20.11 -6.67 -15.52
N ALA A 359 -19.02 -7.21 -16.05
CA ALA A 359 -18.91 -8.63 -16.36
C ALA A 359 -19.11 -9.47 -15.09
N GLN A 360 -18.65 -8.99 -13.95
CA GLN A 360 -18.81 -9.68 -12.68
C GLN A 360 -20.20 -9.52 -12.04
N LEU A 361 -20.81 -8.34 -12.13
CA LEU A 361 -22.00 -8.00 -11.33
C LEU A 361 -23.31 -7.81 -12.11
N SER A 362 -23.28 -7.63 -13.42
CA SER A 362 -24.49 -7.33 -14.18
C SER A 362 -25.22 -8.61 -14.59
N ALA A 363 -26.54 -8.63 -14.40
CA ALA A 363 -27.43 -9.61 -15.02
C ALA A 363 -28.33 -9.01 -16.12
N ASN A 364 -28.14 -7.71 -16.44
CA ASN A 364 -28.93 -7.05 -17.48
C ASN A 364 -28.30 -7.31 -18.86
N PRO A 365 -28.94 -8.10 -19.75
CA PRO A 365 -28.39 -8.44 -21.05
C PRO A 365 -28.23 -7.22 -21.96
N THR A 366 -29.04 -6.17 -21.77
CA THR A 366 -28.93 -4.93 -22.54
C THR A 366 -27.71 -4.12 -22.15
N HIS A 367 -27.37 -4.09 -20.86
CA HIS A 367 -26.15 -3.43 -20.36
C HIS A 367 -24.91 -4.18 -20.79
N LEU A 368 -24.92 -5.51 -20.70
CA LEU A 368 -23.82 -6.38 -21.14
C LEU A 368 -23.59 -6.27 -22.66
N ALA A 369 -24.66 -6.25 -23.47
CA ALA A 369 -24.51 -6.03 -24.92
C ALA A 369 -23.91 -4.65 -25.24
N LYS A 370 -24.30 -3.60 -24.51
CA LYS A 370 -23.69 -2.27 -24.65
C LYS A 370 -22.23 -2.24 -24.17
N ALA A 371 -21.89 -3.01 -23.14
CA ALA A 371 -20.52 -3.18 -22.67
C ALA A 371 -19.64 -3.83 -23.77
N CYS A 372 -20.14 -4.89 -24.42
CA CYS A 372 -19.48 -5.48 -25.60
C CYS A 372 -19.29 -4.44 -26.73
N ALA A 373 -20.32 -3.65 -27.04
CA ALA A 373 -20.22 -2.59 -28.04
C ALA A 373 -19.22 -1.46 -27.66
N LEU A 374 -19.00 -1.19 -26.37
CA LEU A 374 -17.99 -0.21 -25.96
C LEU A 374 -16.56 -0.71 -26.18
N ILE A 375 -16.32 -2.02 -26.14
CA ILE A 375 -14.99 -2.59 -26.40
C ILE A 375 -14.50 -2.20 -27.79
N THR A 376 -15.39 -2.14 -28.79
CA THR A 376 -15.03 -1.73 -30.15
C THR A 376 -14.65 -0.25 -30.27
N THR A 377 -14.98 0.56 -29.27
CA THR A 377 -14.63 2.00 -29.23
C THR A 377 -13.28 2.26 -28.56
N LEU A 378 -12.73 1.26 -27.87
CA LEU A 378 -11.41 1.35 -27.25
C LEU A 378 -10.31 1.21 -28.29
N GLU A 379 -9.20 1.90 -28.10
CA GLU A 379 -8.04 1.82 -28.98
C GLU A 379 -7.59 0.37 -29.16
N GLN A 380 -7.25 0.02 -30.41
CA GLN A 380 -6.66 -1.28 -30.72
C GLN A 380 -5.26 -1.37 -30.12
N PRO A 381 -4.79 -2.58 -29.78
CA PRO A 381 -3.40 -2.77 -29.38
C PRO A 381 -2.50 -2.21 -30.47
N THR A 382 -1.51 -1.42 -30.06
CA THR A 382 -0.52 -0.82 -30.95
C THR A 382 0.65 -1.76 -31.22
N VAL A 383 0.70 -2.92 -30.56
CA VAL A 383 1.60 -4.02 -30.93
C VAL A 383 1.13 -4.57 -32.29
N VAL A 384 1.67 -3.99 -33.37
CA VAL A 384 1.41 -4.39 -34.75
C VAL A 384 2.48 -5.35 -35.23
N SER A 385 2.02 -6.39 -35.89
CA SER A 385 2.83 -7.50 -36.36
C SER A 385 2.76 -7.57 -37.91
N THR A 386 3.90 -7.35 -38.62
CA THR A 386 4.28 -7.58 -40.06
C THR A 386 4.83 -8.98 -40.56
N PRO A 387 4.48 -9.65 -41.71
CA PRO A 387 4.52 -11.13 -41.91
C PRO A 387 5.90 -11.83 -42.17
N PRO A 388 5.99 -13.17 -42.00
CA PRO A 388 7.18 -14.00 -42.14
C PRO A 388 7.46 -14.41 -43.59
N ASN A 389 8.74 -14.33 -43.95
CA ASN A 389 9.28 -14.94 -45.15
C ASN A 389 9.44 -16.47 -44.92
N PRO A 390 9.05 -17.35 -45.86
CA PRO A 390 9.12 -18.83 -45.74
C PRO A 390 10.49 -19.44 -45.40
N ARG A 391 11.56 -18.64 -45.28
CA ARG A 391 12.92 -19.10 -44.96
C ARG A 391 13.26 -19.09 -43.45
N LEU A 392 12.40 -18.56 -42.58
CA LEU A 392 12.70 -18.39 -41.14
C LEU A 392 12.34 -19.59 -40.25
N ARG A 393 11.84 -20.70 -40.80
CA ARG A 393 11.59 -21.98 -40.07
C ARG A 393 12.86 -22.72 -39.60
N ARG A 394 14.05 -22.11 -39.55
CA ARG A 394 15.32 -22.81 -39.27
C ARG A 394 16.06 -22.43 -37.98
N PHE A 395 15.56 -21.48 -37.18
CA PHE A 395 16.20 -21.08 -35.91
C PHE A 395 15.38 -21.49 -34.67
N SER A 396 14.51 -22.48 -34.79
CA SER A 396 13.82 -23.08 -33.66
C SER A 396 14.71 -24.14 -33.02
N GLU A 397 15.64 -23.73 -32.14
CA GLU A 397 16.18 -24.59 -31.08
C GLU A 397 17.02 -23.74 -30.09
N GLY A 398 16.32 -23.01 -29.21
CA GLY A 398 16.90 -22.46 -27.98
C GLY A 398 16.83 -20.94 -27.83
N THR A 399 16.16 -20.50 -26.77
CA THR A 399 16.10 -19.14 -26.16
C THR A 399 15.11 -18.11 -26.73
N ASP A 400 13.90 -18.16 -26.14
CA ASP A 400 12.98 -17.07 -25.72
C ASP A 400 12.82 -15.82 -26.60
N LEU A 401 12.02 -15.96 -27.66
CA LEU A 401 11.14 -14.87 -28.09
C LEU A 401 9.79 -15.09 -27.38
N ASP A 402 9.35 -14.13 -26.57
CA ASP A 402 8.01 -14.10 -25.99
C ASP A 402 6.99 -14.33 -27.12
N SER A 403 6.09 -15.32 -26.95
CA SER A 403 4.99 -15.51 -27.91
C SER A 403 4.19 -14.21 -28.06
N PRO A 404 3.55 -13.93 -29.20
CA PRO A 404 2.77 -12.69 -29.36
C PRO A 404 1.72 -12.47 -28.26
N VAL A 405 1.20 -13.57 -27.70
CA VAL A 405 0.34 -13.62 -26.50
C VAL A 405 1.06 -13.05 -25.27
N ARG A 406 2.32 -13.46 -25.01
CA ARG A 406 3.15 -12.94 -23.92
C ARG A 406 3.54 -11.47 -24.10
N LEU A 407 3.70 -11.01 -25.34
CA LEU A 407 3.96 -9.58 -25.62
C LEU A 407 2.74 -8.71 -25.29
N LEU A 408 1.53 -9.14 -25.66
CA LEU A 408 0.29 -8.46 -25.25
C LEU A 408 0.10 -8.44 -23.72
N GLU A 409 0.52 -9.51 -23.03
CA GLU A 409 0.51 -9.61 -21.57
C GLU A 409 1.49 -8.64 -20.92
N ARG A 410 2.76 -8.66 -21.34
CA ARG A 410 3.84 -7.84 -20.81
C ARG A 410 3.57 -6.34 -20.94
N HIS A 411 2.95 -5.91 -22.04
CA HIS A 411 2.60 -4.50 -22.28
C HIS A 411 1.19 -4.13 -21.78
N TYR A 412 0.50 -5.01 -21.06
CA TYR A 412 -0.86 -4.81 -20.55
C TYR A 412 -1.89 -4.43 -21.63
N GLN A 413 -1.61 -4.71 -22.90
CA GLN A 413 -2.51 -4.41 -24.02
C GLN A 413 -3.58 -5.50 -24.21
N HIS A 414 -3.41 -6.66 -23.57
CA HIS A 414 -4.44 -7.72 -23.51
C HIS A 414 -5.68 -7.33 -22.69
N ARG A 415 -5.65 -6.27 -21.87
CA ARG A 415 -6.76 -5.94 -20.96
C ARG A 415 -8.10 -5.72 -21.67
N ARG A 416 -8.07 -5.20 -22.90
CA ARG A 416 -9.28 -5.03 -23.72
C ARG A 416 -9.94 -6.36 -24.05
N VAL A 417 -9.15 -7.35 -24.45
CA VAL A 417 -9.65 -8.68 -24.79
C VAL A 417 -9.93 -9.54 -23.56
N ALA A 418 -9.19 -9.33 -22.46
CA ALA A 418 -9.50 -9.92 -21.16
C ALA A 418 -10.89 -9.47 -20.64
N ALA A 419 -11.23 -8.18 -20.74
CA ALA A 419 -12.56 -7.70 -20.39
C ALA A 419 -13.67 -8.31 -21.28
N LEU A 420 -13.40 -8.57 -22.57
CA LEU A 420 -14.35 -9.28 -23.45
C LEU A 420 -14.53 -10.74 -23.00
N LEU A 421 -13.45 -11.40 -22.61
CA LEU A 421 -13.46 -12.75 -22.09
C LEU A 421 -14.30 -12.83 -20.80
N ASP A 422 -14.11 -11.89 -19.86
CA ASP A 422 -14.92 -11.81 -18.64
C ASP A 422 -16.41 -11.62 -18.96
N LEU A 423 -16.73 -10.73 -19.90
CA LEU A 423 -18.11 -10.55 -20.38
C LEU A 423 -18.66 -11.83 -21.00
N ALA A 424 -17.87 -12.59 -21.75
CA ALA A 424 -18.30 -13.84 -22.37
C ALA A 424 -18.54 -14.98 -21.37
N THR A 425 -17.84 -14.94 -20.23
CA THR A 425 -18.01 -15.90 -19.12
C THR A 425 -19.29 -15.60 -18.31
N ASN A 426 -19.78 -14.35 -18.34
CA ASN A 426 -21.05 -14.01 -17.69
C ASN A 426 -22.25 -14.70 -18.40
N PRO A 427 -23.08 -15.46 -17.66
CA PRO A 427 -24.18 -16.26 -18.24
C PRO A 427 -25.32 -15.41 -18.83
N HIS A 428 -25.42 -14.13 -18.45
CA HIS A 428 -26.43 -13.20 -18.93
C HIS A 428 -25.97 -12.40 -20.15
N THR A 429 -24.71 -12.50 -20.55
CA THR A 429 -24.21 -11.80 -21.74
C THR A 429 -24.75 -12.46 -23.01
N PRO A 430 -25.43 -11.69 -23.90
CA PRO A 430 -25.87 -12.23 -25.17
C PRO A 430 -24.67 -12.66 -26.01
N ARG A 431 -24.60 -13.95 -26.35
CA ARG A 431 -23.52 -14.49 -27.20
C ARG A 431 -23.40 -13.73 -28.52
N THR A 432 -24.52 -13.29 -29.08
CA THR A 432 -24.55 -12.49 -30.32
C THR A 432 -23.77 -11.19 -30.18
N ALA A 433 -23.88 -10.48 -29.06
CA ALA A 433 -23.17 -9.23 -28.82
C ALA A 433 -21.64 -9.45 -28.70
N VAL A 434 -21.22 -10.56 -28.08
CA VAL A 434 -19.80 -10.93 -28.02
C VAL A 434 -19.29 -11.27 -29.41
N THR A 435 -20.00 -12.12 -30.17
CA THR A 435 -19.59 -12.50 -31.53
C THR A 435 -19.56 -11.33 -32.51
N GLU A 436 -20.45 -10.34 -32.34
CA GLU A 436 -20.45 -9.09 -33.13
C GLU A 436 -19.25 -8.19 -32.82
N THR A 437 -18.62 -8.36 -31.65
CA THR A 437 -17.43 -7.61 -31.22
C THR A 437 -16.14 -8.19 -31.79
N LEU A 438 -16.08 -9.51 -32.00
CA LEU A 438 -14.87 -10.21 -32.46
C LEU A 438 -14.25 -9.64 -33.74
N PRO A 439 -15.02 -9.26 -34.80
CA PRO A 439 -14.45 -8.69 -36.02
C PRO A 439 -13.74 -7.35 -35.84
N ALA A 440 -13.99 -6.64 -34.74
CA ALA A 440 -13.34 -5.36 -34.43
C ALA A 440 -12.02 -5.53 -33.64
N LEU A 441 -11.72 -6.74 -33.18
CA LEU A 441 -10.49 -7.07 -32.47
C LEU A 441 -9.30 -7.20 -33.41
N HIS A 442 -8.11 -6.96 -32.86
CA HIS A 442 -6.86 -7.19 -33.56
C HIS A 442 -6.60 -8.70 -33.69
N PRO A 443 -5.98 -9.18 -34.78
CA PRO A 443 -5.67 -10.60 -34.96
C PRO A 443 -4.93 -11.24 -33.78
N LEU A 444 -3.99 -10.50 -33.16
CA LEU A 444 -3.27 -10.98 -31.96
C LEU A 444 -4.17 -11.15 -30.73
N GLU A 445 -5.22 -10.35 -30.58
CA GLU A 445 -6.18 -10.51 -29.50
C GLU A 445 -7.06 -11.75 -29.73
N LEU A 446 -7.40 -12.05 -30.99
CA LEU A 446 -8.11 -13.28 -31.35
C LEU A 446 -7.24 -14.51 -31.05
N THR A 447 -5.95 -14.46 -31.40
CA THR A 447 -4.97 -15.49 -31.01
C THR A 447 -4.85 -15.59 -29.49
N TRP A 448 -4.84 -14.47 -28.76
CA TRP A 448 -4.79 -14.46 -27.29
C TRP A 448 -5.98 -15.21 -26.70
N ILE A 449 -7.21 -15.00 -27.19
CA ILE A 449 -8.41 -15.75 -26.76
C ILE A 449 -8.22 -17.26 -27.00
N CYS A 450 -7.70 -17.65 -28.16
CA CYS A 450 -7.46 -19.05 -28.49
C CYS A 450 -6.47 -19.74 -27.55
N HIS A 451 -5.59 -18.99 -26.90
CA HIS A 451 -4.59 -19.51 -25.96
C HIS A 451 -5.04 -19.51 -24.48
N GLN A 452 -6.19 -18.91 -24.16
CA GLN A 452 -6.70 -18.90 -22.78
C GLN A 452 -7.40 -20.21 -22.45
N ASN A 453 -6.92 -20.93 -21.44
CA ASN A 453 -7.54 -22.20 -21.03
C ASN A 453 -8.95 -22.02 -20.44
N ASP A 454 -9.26 -20.84 -19.94
CA ASP A 454 -10.49 -20.55 -19.20
C ASP A 454 -11.60 -19.97 -20.11
N ALA A 455 -11.37 -19.88 -21.42
CA ALA A 455 -12.37 -19.32 -22.32
C ALA A 455 -13.49 -20.32 -22.67
N PRO A 456 -14.76 -19.87 -22.79
CA PRO A 456 -15.84 -20.77 -23.17
C PRO A 456 -15.61 -21.40 -24.55
N ASP A 457 -15.90 -22.70 -24.71
CA ASP A 457 -15.71 -23.45 -25.97
C ASP A 457 -16.33 -22.76 -27.20
N TRP A 458 -17.49 -22.14 -27.03
CA TRP A 458 -18.18 -21.42 -28.09
C TRP A 458 -17.44 -20.14 -28.51
N LEU A 459 -16.78 -19.47 -27.56
CA LEU A 459 -15.96 -18.28 -27.82
C LEU A 459 -14.66 -18.70 -28.51
N HIS A 460 -14.02 -19.78 -28.05
CA HIS A 460 -12.87 -20.37 -28.73
C HIS A 460 -13.18 -20.68 -30.19
N THR A 461 -14.30 -21.35 -30.46
CA THR A 461 -14.71 -21.71 -31.82
C THR A 461 -14.95 -20.46 -32.68
N ALA A 462 -15.61 -19.44 -32.13
CA ALA A 462 -15.90 -18.19 -32.84
C ALA A 462 -14.63 -17.35 -33.09
N ALA A 463 -13.72 -17.27 -32.12
CA ALA A 463 -12.45 -16.56 -32.25
C ALA A 463 -11.51 -17.29 -33.22
N ALA A 464 -11.40 -18.62 -33.14
CA ALA A 464 -10.58 -19.43 -34.05
C ALA A 464 -11.04 -19.33 -35.51
N ALA A 465 -12.34 -19.14 -35.76
CA ALA A 465 -12.87 -18.91 -37.10
C ALA A 465 -12.41 -17.58 -37.73
N LEU A 466 -11.99 -16.62 -36.90
CA LEU A 466 -11.53 -15.28 -37.31
C LEU A 466 -10.02 -15.07 -37.10
N ALA A 467 -9.37 -15.93 -36.31
CA ALA A 467 -7.94 -15.86 -36.00
C ALA A 467 -7.10 -16.19 -37.25
N PRO A 468 -5.89 -15.61 -37.38
CA PRO A 468 -4.96 -15.96 -38.44
C PRO A 468 -4.52 -17.42 -38.31
N ALA A 469 -4.19 -18.05 -39.44
CA ALA A 469 -3.86 -19.48 -39.49
C ALA A 469 -2.46 -19.85 -38.95
N ASP A 470 -1.58 -18.87 -38.69
CA ASP A 470 -0.21 -19.08 -38.22
C ASP A 470 0.17 -17.97 -37.21
N ASP A 471 0.62 -18.36 -36.00
CA ASP A 471 0.85 -17.46 -34.84
C ASP A 471 2.17 -16.65 -34.93
N THR A 472 2.99 -16.90 -35.95
CA THR A 472 4.35 -16.34 -36.06
C THR A 472 4.42 -15.04 -36.85
N GLU A 473 3.29 -14.58 -37.38
CA GLU A 473 3.18 -13.29 -38.04
C GLU A 473 2.85 -12.19 -36.99
N SER A 474 3.70 -11.95 -35.98
CA SER A 474 4.90 -11.09 -36.11
C SER A 474 5.44 -10.43 -34.83
N VAL A 475 6.74 -10.17 -34.89
CA VAL A 475 7.56 -9.60 -33.82
C VAL A 475 8.63 -8.71 -34.46
N LEU A 476 8.92 -7.55 -33.86
CA LEU A 476 10.07 -6.72 -34.22
C LEU A 476 11.37 -7.40 -33.76
N ARG A 477 12.33 -7.60 -34.66
CA ARG A 477 13.69 -8.04 -34.32
C ARG A 477 14.76 -7.27 -35.07
N LEU A 478 15.96 -7.21 -34.48
CA LEU A 478 17.17 -6.73 -35.15
C LEU A 478 17.57 -7.70 -36.26
N LEU A 479 18.13 -7.18 -37.35
CA LEU A 479 18.58 -7.99 -38.48
C LEU A 479 19.87 -8.72 -38.12
N THR A 480 20.04 -9.96 -38.58
CA THR A 480 21.32 -10.66 -38.44
C THR A 480 22.32 -10.16 -39.47
N ASP A 481 23.60 -10.41 -39.26
CA ASP A 481 24.63 -9.98 -40.22
C ASP A 481 24.46 -10.59 -41.61
N ASP A 482 23.93 -11.81 -41.71
CA ASP A 482 23.64 -12.48 -42.99
C ASP A 482 22.49 -11.82 -43.75
N GLU A 483 21.63 -11.08 -43.04
CA GLU A 483 20.55 -10.28 -43.60
C GLU A 483 21.03 -8.86 -43.94
N LEU A 484 21.91 -8.30 -43.11
CA LEU A 484 22.61 -7.05 -43.40
C LEU A 484 23.47 -7.16 -44.66
N ASP A 485 24.12 -8.30 -44.91
CA ASP A 485 24.86 -8.56 -46.17
C ASP A 485 24.00 -8.43 -47.43
N GLN A 486 22.68 -8.63 -47.31
CA GLN A 486 21.74 -8.52 -48.42
C GLN A 486 21.18 -7.11 -48.58
N HIS A 487 21.51 -6.22 -47.64
CA HIS A 487 21.13 -4.81 -47.69
C HIS A 487 22.16 -4.02 -48.52
N PRO A 488 21.72 -3.09 -49.39
CA PRO A 488 22.65 -2.27 -50.19
C PRO A 488 23.56 -1.37 -49.35
N ASP A 489 23.14 -1.04 -48.13
CA ASP A 489 23.94 -0.27 -47.15
C ASP A 489 23.66 -0.79 -45.73
N PRO A 490 24.39 -1.80 -45.25
CA PRO A 490 24.19 -2.34 -43.91
C PRO A 490 24.57 -1.35 -42.80
N GLY A 491 25.49 -0.43 -43.08
CA GLY A 491 25.90 0.61 -42.14
C GLY A 491 24.76 1.59 -41.86
N ALA A 492 24.05 2.05 -42.89
CA ALA A 492 22.89 2.92 -42.70
C ALA A 492 21.78 2.27 -41.84
N VAL A 493 21.66 0.93 -41.88
CA VAL A 493 20.71 0.20 -41.04
C VAL A 493 21.15 0.21 -39.58
N LEU A 494 22.41 -0.05 -39.30
CA LEU A 494 22.96 0.05 -37.94
C LEU A 494 22.84 1.47 -37.37
N GLN A 495 23.11 2.49 -38.19
CA GLN A 495 22.94 3.89 -37.83
C GLN A 495 21.48 4.23 -37.49
N SER A 496 20.52 3.70 -38.26
CA SER A 496 19.09 3.90 -37.98
C SER A 496 18.64 3.30 -36.65
N TRP A 497 19.33 2.28 -36.14
CA TRP A 497 19.05 1.71 -34.81
C TRP A 497 19.53 2.64 -33.69
N LEU A 498 20.65 3.33 -33.90
CA LEU A 498 21.23 4.30 -32.95
C LEU A 498 20.49 5.66 -32.97
N ASP A 499 19.97 6.07 -34.13
CA ASP A 499 19.24 7.34 -34.31
C ASP A 499 17.77 7.26 -33.87
N ALA A 500 17.28 6.08 -33.53
CA ALA A 500 15.90 5.90 -33.08
C ALA A 500 15.70 6.58 -31.71
N PRO A 501 14.65 7.41 -31.52
CA PRO A 501 14.43 8.09 -30.25
C PRO A 501 14.02 7.10 -29.14
N GLU A 502 14.99 6.74 -28.31
CA GLU A 502 14.84 5.90 -27.12
C GLU A 502 14.10 6.64 -26.01
N ARG A 503 12.76 6.47 -25.91
CA ARG A 503 12.03 6.49 -24.61
C ARG A 503 10.81 5.57 -24.54
N GLU A 504 10.31 5.04 -25.65
CA GLU A 504 9.09 4.20 -25.68
C GLU A 504 9.19 2.98 -26.64
N GLY A 505 10.40 2.49 -26.93
CA GLY A 505 10.66 1.40 -27.89
C GLY A 505 10.68 -0.03 -27.30
N VAL A 506 10.71 -1.04 -28.19
CA VAL A 506 10.68 -2.49 -27.87
C VAL A 506 12.03 -3.05 -27.39
N TRP A 507 13.15 -2.41 -27.73
CA TRP A 507 14.49 -2.80 -27.31
C TRP A 507 15.04 -1.81 -26.29
N THR A 508 15.83 -2.31 -25.35
CA THR A 508 16.62 -1.42 -24.49
C THR A 508 17.85 -0.94 -25.25
N ASP A 509 18.33 0.25 -24.91
CA ASP A 509 19.54 0.86 -25.47
C ASP A 509 20.71 -0.14 -25.44
N MET A 510 20.82 -0.89 -24.33
CA MET A 510 21.81 -1.96 -24.16
C MET A 510 21.72 -3.06 -25.22
N GLN A 511 20.51 -3.49 -25.61
CA GLN A 511 20.32 -4.54 -26.62
C GLN A 511 20.70 -4.05 -28.01
N VAL A 512 20.39 -2.78 -28.31
CA VAL A 512 20.79 -2.13 -29.57
C VAL A 512 22.31 -1.99 -29.61
N TYR A 513 22.93 -1.53 -28.53
CA TYR A 513 24.39 -1.36 -28.44
C TYR A 513 25.12 -2.70 -28.62
N GLN A 514 24.66 -3.77 -27.97
CA GLN A 514 25.25 -5.10 -28.13
C GLN A 514 25.09 -5.64 -29.55
N ALA A 515 23.95 -5.40 -30.20
CA ALA A 515 23.73 -5.84 -31.58
C ALA A 515 24.64 -5.09 -32.57
N VAL A 516 24.84 -3.78 -32.37
CA VAL A 516 25.77 -2.99 -33.17
C VAL A 516 27.21 -3.45 -32.93
N LEU A 517 27.62 -3.68 -31.68
CA LEU A 517 28.97 -4.17 -31.35
C LEU A 517 29.28 -5.52 -31.98
N ASN A 518 28.31 -6.44 -31.96
CA ASN A 518 28.49 -7.80 -32.46
C ASN A 518 28.36 -7.93 -33.98
N SER A 519 27.89 -6.89 -34.68
CA SER A 519 27.70 -6.94 -36.13
C SER A 519 29.02 -6.81 -36.88
N ARG A 520 29.25 -7.62 -37.93
CA ARG A 520 30.42 -7.46 -38.83
C ARG A 520 30.42 -6.17 -39.65
N HIS A 521 29.30 -5.45 -39.69
CA HIS A 521 29.11 -4.24 -40.49
C HIS A 521 29.25 -2.95 -39.68
N HIS A 522 29.55 -3.03 -38.39
CA HIS A 522 29.79 -1.83 -37.59
C HIS A 522 30.99 -1.06 -38.12
N THR A 523 30.94 0.26 -37.95
CA THR A 523 32.01 1.17 -38.37
C THR A 523 32.48 1.96 -37.16
N LEU A 524 33.61 2.64 -37.29
CA LEU A 524 34.11 3.51 -36.22
C LEU A 524 33.08 4.59 -35.84
N ASP A 525 32.31 5.09 -36.80
CA ASP A 525 31.28 6.12 -36.54
C ASP A 525 30.13 5.58 -35.69
N HIS A 526 29.75 4.30 -35.88
CA HIS A 526 28.80 3.62 -35.00
C HIS A 526 29.39 3.44 -33.60
N LEU A 527 30.63 2.95 -33.51
CA LEU A 527 31.30 2.74 -32.21
C LEU A 527 31.44 4.05 -31.43
N ARG A 528 31.68 5.18 -32.09
CA ARG A 528 31.82 6.51 -31.47
C ARG A 528 30.54 7.02 -30.81
N GLN A 529 29.37 6.55 -31.22
CA GLN A 529 28.08 6.96 -30.66
C GLN A 529 27.68 6.13 -29.43
N LEU A 530 28.27 4.94 -29.26
CA LEU A 530 27.98 4.05 -28.15
C LEU A 530 28.62 4.54 -26.83
N PRO A 531 28.07 4.17 -25.66
CA PRO A 531 28.71 4.43 -24.38
C PRO A 531 30.10 3.81 -24.29
N ALA A 532 31.08 4.58 -23.79
CA ALA A 532 32.48 4.17 -23.76
C ALA A 532 32.73 2.91 -22.92
N ASP A 533 31.97 2.72 -21.84
CA ASP A 533 32.06 1.53 -20.97
C ASP A 533 31.69 0.24 -21.71
N GLN A 534 30.71 0.30 -22.62
CA GLN A 534 30.25 -0.87 -23.39
C GLN A 534 31.21 -1.23 -24.54
N VAL A 535 31.83 -0.24 -25.18
CA VAL A 535 32.81 -0.52 -26.25
C VAL A 535 34.10 -1.09 -25.67
N VAL A 536 34.56 -0.56 -24.52
CA VAL A 536 35.82 -0.98 -23.88
C VAL A 536 35.75 -2.38 -23.27
N THR A 537 34.55 -2.89 -22.95
CA THR A 537 34.36 -4.30 -22.53
C THR A 537 34.62 -5.31 -23.65
N GLU A 538 34.64 -4.87 -24.92
CA GLU A 538 34.97 -5.69 -26.09
C GLU A 538 36.39 -5.36 -26.60
N PRO A 539 37.45 -6.00 -26.05
CA PRO A 539 38.83 -5.64 -26.32
C PRO A 539 39.23 -5.82 -27.79
N GLY A 540 38.55 -6.71 -28.54
CA GLY A 540 38.79 -6.88 -29.97
C GLY A 540 38.44 -5.65 -30.82
N LEU A 541 37.48 -4.84 -30.35
CA LEU A 541 36.96 -3.68 -31.07
C LEU A 541 37.59 -2.38 -30.56
N ALA A 542 37.73 -2.21 -29.25
CA ALA A 542 38.27 -0.99 -28.66
C ALA A 542 39.79 -0.85 -28.82
N LEU A 543 40.54 -1.96 -28.68
CA LEU A 543 42.00 -1.94 -28.55
C LEU A 543 42.71 -1.33 -29.78
N PRO A 544 42.37 -1.64 -31.04
CA PRO A 544 43.03 -1.04 -32.19
C PRO A 544 42.91 0.49 -32.23
N HIS A 545 41.74 1.02 -31.84
CA HIS A 545 41.48 2.46 -31.84
C HIS A 545 42.15 3.16 -30.65
N LEU A 546 42.14 2.55 -29.47
CA LEU A 546 42.84 3.07 -28.30
C LEU A 546 44.36 3.04 -28.50
N LEU A 547 44.92 1.97 -29.08
CA LEU A 547 46.35 1.89 -29.42
C LEU A 547 46.74 2.94 -30.47
N ALA A 548 45.91 3.15 -31.50
CA ALA A 548 46.16 4.18 -32.50
C ALA A 548 46.13 5.61 -31.92
N ARG A 549 45.35 5.86 -30.86
CA ARG A 549 45.20 7.19 -30.23
C ARG A 549 46.17 7.45 -29.08
N CYS A 550 46.36 6.48 -28.19
CA CYS A 550 47.25 6.59 -27.04
C CYS A 550 48.71 6.33 -27.43
N GLY A 551 48.98 5.47 -28.42
CA GLY A 551 50.32 5.14 -28.88
C GLY A 551 51.25 4.72 -27.74
N THR A 552 52.49 5.20 -27.77
CA THR A 552 53.50 4.96 -26.71
C THR A 552 53.52 6.06 -25.63
N HIS A 553 52.54 6.98 -25.62
CA HIS A 553 52.56 8.13 -24.72
C HIS A 553 51.90 7.80 -23.36
N PRO A 554 52.67 7.73 -22.26
CA PRO A 554 52.15 7.30 -20.96
C PRO A 554 51.08 8.25 -20.40
N ASP A 555 51.14 9.54 -20.74
CA ASP A 555 50.17 10.54 -20.27
C ASP A 555 48.75 10.31 -20.83
N ARG A 556 48.64 9.79 -22.07
CA ARG A 556 47.36 9.44 -22.69
C ARG A 556 46.75 8.17 -22.09
N TRP A 557 47.59 7.21 -21.72
CA TRP A 557 47.15 6.03 -20.97
C TRP A 557 46.67 6.39 -19.56
N ASN A 558 47.29 7.36 -18.90
CA ASN A 558 46.82 7.89 -17.61
C ASN A 558 45.50 8.67 -17.73
N ALA A 559 45.31 9.43 -18.81
CA ALA A 559 44.04 10.13 -19.09
C ALA A 559 42.90 9.15 -19.38
N LEU A 560 43.16 8.07 -20.14
CA LEU A 560 42.21 6.97 -20.37
C LEU A 560 41.80 6.31 -19.05
N LEU A 561 42.77 6.00 -18.18
CA LEU A 561 42.49 5.39 -16.87
C LEU A 561 41.57 6.27 -16.01
N LYS A 562 41.82 7.59 -16.00
CA LYS A 562 40.99 8.56 -15.27
C LYS A 562 39.59 8.73 -15.86
N ALA A 563 39.44 8.59 -17.18
CA ALA A 563 38.16 8.66 -17.89
C ALA A 563 37.34 7.35 -17.81
N LEU A 564 37.93 6.25 -17.34
CA LEU A 564 37.22 4.98 -17.15
C LEU A 564 36.84 4.69 -15.68
N THR A 565 37.25 5.55 -14.73
CA THR A 565 36.99 5.39 -13.29
C THR A 565 35.64 5.95 -12.78
N TYR A 566 34.62 6.10 -13.64
CA TYR A 566 33.32 6.67 -13.25
C TYR A 566 32.45 5.72 -12.38
N GLY A 567 31.76 6.30 -11.40
CA GLY A 567 30.79 5.61 -10.54
C GLY A 567 29.38 5.54 -11.17
N PRO A 568 28.45 4.76 -10.57
CA PRO A 568 27.17 4.37 -11.19
C PRO A 568 26.15 5.50 -11.42
N THR A 569 26.47 6.75 -11.12
CA THR A 569 25.54 7.90 -11.22
C THR A 569 26.04 9.09 -12.05
N ASP A 570 27.24 9.02 -12.64
CA ASP A 570 27.72 10.09 -13.53
C ASP A 570 27.27 9.82 -14.98
N GLU A 571 26.93 10.87 -15.75
CA GLU A 571 26.55 10.79 -17.17
C GLU A 571 27.62 10.00 -17.95
N LYS A 572 27.19 8.90 -18.59
CA LYS A 572 28.09 8.03 -19.35
C LYS A 572 28.57 8.76 -20.61
N ILE A 573 29.87 9.03 -20.69
CA ILE A 573 30.48 9.57 -21.90
C ILE A 573 30.42 8.56 -23.06
N THR A 574 30.24 9.06 -24.27
CA THR A 574 30.31 8.23 -25.48
C THR A 574 31.76 7.86 -25.80
N PHE A 575 31.96 6.77 -26.54
CA PHE A 575 33.30 6.34 -26.96
C PHE A 575 33.96 7.38 -27.87
N GLY A 576 33.18 8.14 -28.65
CA GLY A 576 33.68 9.26 -29.45
C GLY A 576 34.26 10.37 -28.58
N GLU A 577 33.53 10.80 -27.56
CA GLU A 577 34.01 11.80 -26.59
C GLU A 577 35.24 11.32 -25.83
N LEU A 578 35.32 10.02 -25.50
CA LEU A 578 36.51 9.43 -24.91
C LEU A 578 37.72 9.56 -25.85
N LEU A 579 37.57 9.18 -27.13
CA LEU A 579 38.65 9.27 -28.12
C LEU A 579 39.09 10.72 -28.37
N ASP A 580 38.15 11.67 -28.34
CA ASP A 580 38.43 13.09 -28.57
C ASP A 580 39.12 13.75 -27.35
N CYS A 581 38.73 13.36 -26.13
CA CYS A 581 39.43 13.75 -24.89
C CYS A 581 40.91 13.30 -24.88
N LEU A 582 41.19 12.10 -25.39
CA LEU A 582 42.55 11.56 -25.53
C LEU A 582 43.38 12.32 -26.58
N GLN A 583 42.70 12.98 -27.54
CA GLN A 583 43.34 13.82 -28.56
C GLN A 583 43.63 15.25 -28.04
N ALA A 584 42.74 15.83 -27.22
CA ALA A 584 42.90 17.17 -26.65
C ALA A 584 44.03 17.26 -25.61
N SER A 585 44.45 16.13 -25.03
CA SER A 585 45.55 16.04 -24.05
C SER A 585 46.96 16.19 -24.66
N SER A 586 47.08 16.80 -25.83
CA SER A 586 48.37 17.06 -26.50
C SER A 586 48.98 18.37 -26.00
N PRO A 587 50.23 18.41 -25.50
CA PRO A 587 50.88 19.68 -25.18
C PRO A 587 51.15 20.45 -26.48
N VAL A 588 50.77 21.73 -26.51
CA VAL A 588 51.10 22.66 -27.59
C VAL A 588 52.63 22.73 -27.73
N PRO A 589 53.21 22.53 -28.92
CA PRO A 589 54.64 22.75 -29.10
C PRO A 589 54.95 24.23 -28.92
N ALA A 590 55.85 24.54 -27.98
CA ALA A 590 56.38 25.88 -27.77
C ALA A 590 56.98 26.40 -29.07
N SER A 591 56.32 27.40 -29.67
CA SER A 591 56.92 28.21 -30.72
C SER A 591 58.05 29.04 -30.07
N ALA A 592 59.30 28.71 -30.39
CA ALA A 592 60.42 29.61 -30.19
C ALA A 592 60.42 30.68 -31.28
N VAL A 593 60.88 31.87 -30.89
CA VAL A 593 61.13 33.11 -31.66
C VAL A 593 61.59 32.89 -33.10
#